data_AF-A0A845CL43-F1
#
_entry.id   AF-A0A845CL43-F1
#
_cell.length_a   1.000
_cell.length_b   1.000
_cell.length_c   1.000
_cell.angle_alpha   90.00
_cell.angle_beta   90.00
_cell.angle_gamma   90.00
#
_symmetry.space_group_name_H-M   'P 1'
#
loop_
_entity.id
_entity.type
_entity.pdbx_description
1 polymer ?
#
loop_
_entity_poly.entity_id
_entity_poly.type
_entity_poly.pdbx_seq_one_letter_code
_entity_poly.pdbx_strand_id
1 'polypeptide(L)'
;MFRLENPRSESFQKFLRAQGPLRVRFTEAIAEMGEELPLWVDDLTTPRMAVHTGRGWLAPLGRSEAILANLEDMERLSAQMEESEGYLKFSSVSLKVQKAVERRRKLIRGSPVGMFILDKKDFRPVFSTHRIESLKTGDAKTLAENSPYDQGEEYALARIQNAPTAAIRVDGELASYMVVHANGSIGMLHTMDRFRGQGLARVVVSALVEAQFARGREAYCYIVEGNEASERVFESVGFRRVMDVYWSAFERREI
;
A
#
# COMPACT_ATOMS: atom_id res chain seq x y z
N MET A 1 6.82 -6.93 21.68
CA MET A 1 5.65 -7.19 20.80
C MET A 1 5.41 -8.69 20.63
N PHE A 2 4.16 -9.10 20.39
CA PHE A 2 3.75 -10.49 20.21
C PHE A 2 3.32 -10.74 18.77
N ARG A 3 3.75 -11.87 18.18
CA ARG A 3 3.26 -12.31 16.87
C ARG A 3 1.78 -12.69 16.99
N LEU A 4 0.96 -12.19 16.09
CA LEU A 4 -0.47 -12.46 16.07
C LEU A 4 -0.78 -13.56 15.05
N GLU A 5 -0.97 -14.78 15.54
CA GLU A 5 -1.27 -15.95 14.68
C GLU A 5 -2.70 -15.95 14.15
N ASN A 6 -3.65 -15.35 14.89
CA ASN A 6 -5.06 -15.34 14.50
C ASN A 6 -5.58 -13.89 14.35
N PRO A 7 -5.54 -13.32 13.13
CA PRO A 7 -6.10 -12.00 12.87
C PRO A 7 -7.63 -11.96 12.96
N ARG A 8 -8.32 -13.10 13.17
CA ARG A 8 -9.78 -13.14 13.38
C ARG A 8 -10.17 -13.10 14.87
N SER A 9 -9.20 -13.01 15.79
CA SER A 9 -9.49 -12.91 17.23
C SER A 9 -10.36 -11.70 17.55
N GLU A 10 -11.27 -11.84 18.53
CA GLU A 10 -12.20 -10.77 18.88
C GLU A 10 -11.47 -9.50 19.35
N SER A 11 -10.41 -9.65 20.16
CA SER A 11 -9.60 -8.54 20.66
C SER A 11 -9.00 -7.71 19.52
N PHE A 12 -8.40 -8.38 18.52
CA PHE A 12 -7.78 -7.71 17.40
C PHE A 12 -8.81 -7.11 16.44
N GLN A 13 -9.92 -7.81 16.19
CA GLN A 13 -11.01 -7.30 15.37
C GLN A 13 -11.67 -6.06 16.00
N LYS A 14 -11.81 -6.02 17.33
CA LYS A 14 -12.24 -4.83 18.07
C LYS A 14 -11.24 -3.69 17.93
N PHE A 15 -9.94 -3.97 18.05
CA PHE A 15 -8.89 -2.99 17.82
C PHE A 15 -8.95 -2.40 16.40
N LEU A 16 -9.03 -3.23 15.35
CA LEU A 16 -9.08 -2.80 13.95
C LEU A 16 -10.29 -1.91 13.66
N ARG A 17 -11.49 -2.28 14.14
CA ARG A 17 -12.70 -1.45 13.97
C ARG A 17 -12.54 -0.06 14.57
N ALA A 18 -11.79 0.08 15.66
CA ALA A 18 -11.55 1.36 16.32
C ALA A 18 -10.55 2.27 15.56
N GLN A 19 -9.86 1.79 14.52
CA GLN A 19 -8.86 2.57 13.78
C GLN A 19 -9.47 3.45 12.66
N GLY A 20 -10.80 3.48 12.52
CA GLY A 20 -11.47 4.28 11.51
C GLY A 20 -11.04 3.89 10.09
N PRO A 21 -10.76 4.86 9.19
CA PRO A 21 -10.39 4.56 7.80
C PRO A 21 -9.02 3.87 7.65
N LEU A 22 -8.10 4.07 8.61
CA LEU A 22 -6.77 3.47 8.56
C LEU A 22 -6.77 1.94 8.63
N ARG A 23 -7.85 1.35 9.16
CA ARG A 23 -8.00 -0.11 9.28
C ARG A 23 -7.88 -0.81 7.92
N VAL A 24 -8.24 -0.13 6.83
CA VAL A 24 -8.27 -0.71 5.47
C VAL A 24 -6.91 -1.29 5.08
N ARG A 25 -5.83 -0.64 5.54
CA ARG A 25 -4.44 -1.08 5.30
C ARG A 25 -4.13 -2.46 5.89
N PHE A 26 -4.82 -2.81 6.96
CA PHE A 26 -4.64 -4.09 7.63
C PHE A 26 -5.66 -5.09 7.13
N THR A 27 -6.93 -4.70 6.96
CA THR A 27 -7.96 -5.62 6.44
C THR A 27 -7.60 -6.11 5.04
N GLU A 28 -7.12 -5.22 4.16
CA GLU A 28 -6.74 -5.59 2.80
C GLU A 28 -5.42 -6.36 2.74
N ALA A 29 -4.43 -6.01 3.57
CA ALA A 29 -3.20 -6.79 3.67
C ALA A 29 -3.46 -8.21 4.17
N ILE A 30 -4.30 -8.38 5.19
CA ILE A 30 -4.70 -9.70 5.71
C ILE A 30 -5.48 -10.47 4.64
N ALA A 31 -6.36 -9.80 3.88
CA ALA A 31 -7.13 -10.45 2.83
C ALA A 31 -6.24 -10.86 1.63
N GLU A 32 -5.22 -10.08 1.26
CA GLU A 32 -4.28 -10.42 0.18
C GLU A 32 -3.29 -11.52 0.56
N MET A 33 -2.71 -11.44 1.75
CA MET A 33 -1.58 -12.29 2.15
C MET A 33 -1.97 -13.44 3.08
N GLY A 34 -3.14 -13.37 3.72
CA GLY A 34 -3.61 -14.42 4.63
C GLY A 34 -2.61 -14.72 5.75
N GLU A 35 -2.29 -16.01 5.92
CA GLU A 35 -1.34 -16.51 6.93
C GLU A 35 0.12 -16.12 6.63
N GLU A 36 0.43 -15.73 5.40
CA GLU A 36 1.77 -15.29 5.01
C GLU A 36 2.08 -13.87 5.51
N LEU A 37 1.07 -13.10 5.95
CA LEU A 37 1.28 -11.74 6.44
C LEU A 37 1.98 -11.76 7.82
N PRO A 38 3.22 -11.26 7.94
CA PRO A 38 3.84 -11.13 9.24
C PRO A 38 3.16 -9.98 10.00
N LEU A 39 2.55 -10.28 11.14
CA LEU A 39 1.72 -9.36 11.90
C LEU A 39 1.97 -9.50 13.41
N TRP A 40 2.14 -8.36 14.09
CA TRP A 40 2.40 -8.29 15.52
C TRP A 40 1.52 -7.25 16.21
N VAL A 41 1.29 -7.44 17.50
CA VAL A 41 0.57 -6.51 18.39
C VAL A 41 1.40 -6.23 19.65
N ASP A 42 1.12 -5.10 20.31
CA ASP A 42 1.75 -4.81 21.62
C ASP A 42 1.21 -5.69 22.75
N ASP A 43 -0.06 -6.08 22.66
CA ASP A 43 -0.75 -6.95 23.62
C ASP A 43 -1.81 -7.80 22.90
N LEU A 44 -1.91 -9.10 23.24
CA LEU A 44 -2.84 -10.03 22.58
C LEU A 44 -4.30 -9.88 23.05
N THR A 45 -4.50 -9.38 24.26
CA THR A 45 -5.83 -9.28 24.89
C THR A 45 -6.43 -7.90 24.67
N THR A 46 -5.62 -6.85 24.79
CA THR A 46 -6.01 -5.45 24.61
C THR A 46 -5.04 -4.71 23.69
N PRO A 47 -4.99 -5.03 22.38
CA PRO A 47 -4.08 -4.37 21.45
C PRO A 47 -4.32 -2.86 21.43
N ARG A 48 -3.25 -2.07 21.55
CA ARG A 48 -3.25 -0.61 21.36
C ARG A 48 -2.50 -0.20 20.11
N MET A 49 -1.65 -1.08 19.60
CA MET A 49 -1.07 -0.99 18.28
C MET A 49 -0.89 -2.35 17.63
N ALA A 50 -0.74 -2.33 16.32
CA ALA A 50 -0.33 -3.46 15.51
C ALA A 50 0.69 -3.01 14.47
N VAL A 51 1.50 -3.93 13.98
CA VAL A 51 2.42 -3.70 12.86
C VAL A 51 2.38 -4.93 11.98
N HIS A 52 2.18 -4.74 10.68
CA HIS A 52 2.56 -5.77 9.71
C HIS A 52 3.83 -5.33 8.99
N THR A 53 4.56 -6.27 8.42
CA THR A 53 5.79 -5.98 7.67
C THR A 53 5.72 -6.44 6.23
N GLY A 54 6.60 -5.89 5.39
CA GLY A 54 6.81 -6.34 4.02
C GLY A 54 7.88 -5.53 3.32
N ARG A 55 8.77 -6.18 2.57
CA ARG A 55 9.83 -5.54 1.78
C ARG A 55 10.70 -4.54 2.55
N GLY A 56 11.10 -4.90 3.77
CA GLY A 56 11.88 -4.02 4.66
C GLY A 56 11.09 -2.90 5.35
N TRP A 57 9.78 -2.76 5.11
CA TRP A 57 8.93 -1.73 5.71
C TRP A 57 8.11 -2.27 6.88
N LEU A 58 8.01 -1.46 7.93
CA LEU A 58 7.05 -1.61 9.04
C LEU A 58 5.82 -0.77 8.74
N ALA A 59 4.62 -1.34 8.87
CA ALA A 59 3.35 -0.65 8.70
C ALA A 59 2.60 -0.56 10.02
N PRO A 60 3.01 0.32 10.96
CA PRO A 60 2.34 0.43 12.24
C PRO A 60 0.95 1.04 12.10
N LEU A 61 0.04 0.60 12.98
CA LEU A 61 -1.31 1.09 13.15
C LEU A 61 -1.61 1.21 14.64
N GLY A 62 -2.21 2.32 15.04
CA GLY A 62 -2.50 2.63 16.43
C GLY A 62 -2.28 4.10 16.75
N ARG A 63 -2.51 4.48 18.00
CA ARG A 63 -2.24 5.85 18.46
C ARG A 63 -0.73 6.12 18.48
N SER A 64 -0.35 7.38 18.23
CA SER A 64 1.06 7.78 18.21
C SER A 64 1.81 7.41 19.49
N GLU A 65 1.16 7.49 20.66
CA GLU A 65 1.75 7.15 21.95
C GLU A 65 2.09 5.66 22.04
N ALA A 66 1.20 4.78 21.57
CA ALA A 66 1.44 3.33 21.56
C ALA A 66 2.54 2.96 20.58
N ILE A 67 2.53 3.55 19.38
CA ILE A 67 3.59 3.35 18.37
C ILE A 67 4.96 3.78 18.92
N LEU A 68 5.05 4.95 19.56
CA LEU A 68 6.31 5.46 20.09
C LEU A 68 6.80 4.71 21.34
N ALA A 69 5.89 4.18 22.15
CA ALA A 69 6.22 3.34 23.30
C ALA A 69 6.84 2.00 22.89
N ASN A 70 6.52 1.50 21.69
CA ASN A 70 7.03 0.23 21.15
C ASN A 70 8.08 0.44 20.03
N LEU A 71 8.75 1.61 20.02
CA LEU A 71 9.74 1.90 18.96
C LEU A 71 10.90 0.90 18.96
N GLU A 72 11.43 0.53 20.13
CA GLU A 72 12.55 -0.41 20.25
C GLU A 72 12.16 -1.82 19.77
N ASP A 73 10.94 -2.26 20.04
CA ASP A 73 10.43 -3.54 19.52
C ASP A 73 10.37 -3.53 17.98
N MET A 74 9.89 -2.43 17.38
CA MET A 74 9.87 -2.28 15.92
C MET A 74 11.29 -2.19 15.34
N GLU A 75 12.26 -1.61 16.05
CA GLU A 75 13.66 -1.62 15.63
C GLU A 75 14.22 -3.06 15.61
N ARG A 76 13.92 -3.87 16.63
CA ARG A 76 14.29 -5.29 16.65
C ARG A 76 13.66 -6.08 15.51
N LEU A 77 12.38 -5.82 15.20
CA LEU A 77 11.71 -6.41 14.03
C LEU A 77 12.41 -5.99 12.74
N SER A 78 12.72 -4.71 12.57
CA SER A 78 13.42 -4.20 11.39
C SER A 78 14.82 -4.79 11.23
N ALA A 79 15.52 -5.08 12.33
CA ALA A 79 16.87 -5.66 12.30
C ALA A 79 16.90 -7.08 11.72
N GLN A 80 15.78 -7.81 11.83
CA GLN A 80 15.62 -9.17 11.30
C GLN A 80 15.24 -9.20 9.81
N MET A 81 15.00 -8.03 9.19
CA MET A 81 14.58 -7.91 7.79
C MET A 81 15.78 -7.54 6.91
N GLU A 82 16.22 -8.43 6.03
CA GLU A 82 17.34 -8.17 5.12
C GLU A 82 17.05 -7.00 4.17
N GLU A 83 15.83 -6.95 3.62
CA GLU A 83 15.34 -5.89 2.72
C GLU A 83 15.21 -4.51 3.41
N SER A 84 15.48 -4.39 4.71
CA SER A 84 15.53 -3.10 5.40
C SER A 84 16.78 -2.30 5.02
N GLU A 85 17.79 -2.92 4.40
CA GLU A 85 19.02 -2.26 3.90
C GLU A 85 19.73 -1.39 4.95
N GLY A 86 19.68 -1.82 6.22
CA GLY A 86 20.32 -1.06 7.30
C GLY A 86 19.50 0.14 7.81
N TYR A 87 18.27 0.33 7.34
CA TYR A 87 17.40 1.42 7.78
C TYR A 87 16.20 0.92 8.61
N LEU A 88 15.69 1.80 9.47
CA LEU A 88 14.38 1.67 10.09
C LEU A 88 13.35 2.35 9.17
N LYS A 89 12.57 1.55 8.44
CA LYS A 89 11.61 2.06 7.44
C LYS A 89 10.18 1.93 7.96
N PHE A 90 9.45 3.05 8.02
CA PHE A 90 8.02 3.09 8.34
C PHE A 90 7.21 3.46 7.13
N SER A 91 6.25 2.59 6.79
CA SER A 91 5.17 2.94 5.89
C SER A 91 4.06 3.59 6.70
N SER A 92 3.70 4.80 6.27
CA SER A 92 2.36 5.31 6.45
C SER A 92 2.10 5.69 7.94
N VAL A 93 3.08 6.35 8.56
CA VAL A 93 3.01 6.93 9.92
C VAL A 93 2.55 8.39 9.89
N SER A 94 2.02 8.91 11.00
CA SER A 94 1.68 10.33 11.11
C SER A 94 2.92 11.23 11.21
N LEU A 95 2.78 12.52 10.87
CA LEU A 95 3.84 13.52 11.05
C LEU A 95 4.34 13.55 12.51
N LYS A 96 3.42 13.42 13.48
CA LYS A 96 3.75 13.38 14.91
C LYS A 96 4.70 12.23 15.24
N VAL A 97 4.44 11.03 14.70
CA VAL A 97 5.32 9.87 14.88
C VAL A 97 6.65 10.10 14.16
N GLN A 98 6.63 10.53 12.90
CA GLN A 98 7.87 10.80 12.14
C GLN A 98 8.78 11.78 12.88
N LYS A 99 8.24 12.94 13.29
CA LYS A 99 9.00 13.97 14.02
C LYS A 99 9.48 13.49 15.39
N ALA A 100 8.74 12.60 16.04
CA ALA A 100 9.16 12.02 17.31
C ALA A 100 10.30 11.03 17.17
N VAL A 101 10.32 10.23 16.09
CA VAL A 101 11.44 9.35 15.76
C VAL A 101 12.65 10.16 15.30
N GLU A 102 12.45 11.22 14.51
CA GLU A 102 13.51 12.11 14.02
C GLU A 102 14.30 12.78 15.16
N ARG A 103 13.66 13.07 16.30
CA ARG A 103 14.37 13.56 17.50
C ARG A 103 15.33 12.55 18.12
N ARG A 104 15.21 11.27 17.75
CA ARG A 104 15.99 10.15 18.30
C ARG A 104 16.91 9.51 17.26
N ARG A 105 16.62 9.67 15.96
CA ARG A 105 17.30 9.04 14.83
C ARG A 105 17.33 10.01 13.65
N LYS A 106 18.43 10.02 12.90
CA LYS A 106 18.51 10.83 11.68
C LYS A 106 17.48 10.36 10.66
N LEU A 107 16.65 11.26 10.17
CA LEU A 107 15.77 11.02 9.02
C LEU A 107 16.64 10.97 7.75
N ILE A 108 16.64 9.84 7.07
CA ILE A 108 17.36 9.63 5.81
C ILE A 108 16.48 10.04 4.63
N ARG A 109 15.21 9.63 4.67
CA ARG A 109 14.21 9.98 3.66
C ARG A 109 12.84 10.09 4.30
N GLY A 110 12.11 11.14 3.95
CA GLY A 110 10.71 11.32 4.34
C GLY A 110 9.90 11.77 3.13
N SER A 111 8.89 11.00 2.78
CA SER A 111 7.98 11.32 1.68
C SER A 111 6.56 11.47 2.24
N PRO A 112 5.96 12.68 2.16
CA PRO A 112 4.54 12.85 2.41
C PRO A 112 3.71 12.16 1.32
N VAL A 113 2.67 11.48 1.74
CA VAL A 113 1.82 10.64 0.89
C VAL A 113 0.36 10.85 1.30
N GLY A 114 -0.49 11.18 0.33
CA GLY A 114 -1.93 11.16 0.51
C GLY A 114 -2.44 9.71 0.47
N MET A 115 -3.20 9.32 1.48
CA MET A 115 -3.95 8.06 1.47
C MET A 115 -5.36 8.35 0.95
N PHE A 116 -5.79 7.60 -0.06
CA PHE A 116 -7.10 7.75 -0.68
C PHE A 116 -7.91 6.47 -0.54
N ILE A 117 -9.20 6.61 -0.24
CA ILE A 117 -10.15 5.49 -0.14
C ILE A 117 -11.34 5.78 -1.05
N LEU A 118 -11.89 4.72 -1.64
CA LEU A 118 -13.13 4.76 -2.39
C LEU A 118 -14.24 4.01 -1.64
N ASP A 119 -15.28 4.74 -1.24
CA ASP A 119 -16.54 4.13 -0.82
C ASP A 119 -17.31 3.69 -2.07
N LYS A 120 -17.84 2.47 -2.05
CA LYS A 120 -18.54 1.84 -3.18
C LYS A 120 -19.69 2.68 -3.71
N LYS A 121 -20.39 3.45 -2.86
CA LYS A 121 -21.50 4.33 -3.30
C LYS A 121 -21.05 5.52 -4.15
N ASP A 122 -19.78 5.89 -4.01
CA ASP A 122 -19.17 7.04 -4.68
C ASP A 122 -18.43 6.66 -5.96
N PHE A 123 -18.36 5.36 -6.25
CA PHE A 123 -17.67 4.83 -7.41
C PHE A 123 -18.32 5.29 -8.72
N ARG A 124 -17.48 5.84 -9.60
CA ARG A 124 -17.86 6.32 -10.93
C ARG A 124 -17.17 5.44 -11.97
N PRO A 125 -17.80 4.33 -12.41
CA PRO A 125 -17.18 3.43 -13.37
C PRO A 125 -16.89 4.14 -14.69
N VAL A 126 -15.79 3.77 -15.32
CA VAL A 126 -15.31 4.34 -16.58
C VAL A 126 -15.39 3.27 -17.66
N PHE A 127 -16.32 3.45 -18.58
CA PHE A 127 -16.50 2.55 -19.72
C PHE A 127 -15.56 2.93 -20.87
N SER A 128 -15.05 1.92 -21.57
CA SER A 128 -14.14 2.10 -22.71
C SER A 128 -14.45 1.05 -23.77
N THR A 129 -14.22 1.40 -25.04
CA THR A 129 -14.21 0.44 -26.14
C THR A 129 -12.92 -0.37 -26.19
N HIS A 130 -11.88 0.07 -25.48
CA HIS A 130 -10.65 -0.69 -25.35
C HIS A 130 -10.90 -1.97 -24.55
N ARG A 131 -10.36 -3.09 -25.03
CA ARG A 131 -10.36 -4.33 -24.27
C ARG A 131 -9.45 -4.17 -23.04
N ILE A 132 -10.00 -4.47 -21.88
CA ILE A 132 -9.25 -4.59 -20.62
C ILE A 132 -8.87 -6.06 -20.45
N GLU A 133 -7.60 -6.32 -20.19
CA GLU A 133 -7.08 -7.66 -19.90
C GLU A 133 -6.19 -7.64 -18.65
N SER A 134 -5.82 -8.82 -18.14
CA SER A 134 -4.79 -8.93 -17.11
C SER A 134 -3.40 -8.78 -17.73
N LEU A 135 -2.46 -8.28 -16.93
CA LEU A 135 -1.04 -8.31 -17.27
C LEU A 135 -0.56 -9.75 -17.48
N LYS A 136 0.43 -9.89 -18.36
CA LYS A 136 1.11 -11.16 -18.66
C LYS A 136 2.41 -11.20 -17.87
N THR A 137 2.92 -12.38 -17.55
CA THR A 137 4.18 -12.53 -16.81
C THR A 137 5.35 -11.82 -17.50
N GLY A 138 5.39 -11.80 -18.83
CA GLY A 138 6.38 -11.06 -19.61
C GLY A 138 6.35 -9.53 -19.45
N ASP A 139 5.30 -8.96 -18.86
CA ASP A 139 5.21 -7.52 -18.58
C ASP A 139 5.98 -7.13 -17.30
N ALA A 140 6.41 -8.09 -16.48
CA ALA A 140 7.02 -7.83 -15.17
C ALA A 140 8.24 -6.90 -15.25
N LYS A 141 9.11 -7.11 -16.25
CA LYS A 141 10.27 -6.26 -16.51
C LYS A 141 9.85 -4.82 -16.82
N THR A 142 8.87 -4.63 -17.70
CA THR A 142 8.34 -3.30 -18.05
C THR A 142 7.73 -2.59 -16.84
N LEU A 143 7.06 -3.34 -15.94
CA LEU A 143 6.56 -2.79 -14.69
C LEU A 143 7.67 -2.29 -13.77
N ALA A 144 8.74 -3.08 -13.64
CA ALA A 144 9.89 -2.73 -12.82
C ALA A 144 10.62 -1.48 -13.37
N GLU A 145 10.86 -1.43 -14.68
CA GLU A 145 11.54 -0.30 -15.35
C GLU A 145 10.76 1.01 -15.25
N ASN A 146 9.42 0.95 -15.22
CA ASN A 146 8.57 2.14 -15.11
C ASN A 146 8.19 2.51 -13.67
N SER A 147 8.65 1.74 -12.68
CA SER A 147 8.35 2.00 -11.27
C SER A 147 9.35 3.00 -10.69
N PRO A 148 8.91 4.20 -10.24
CA PRO A 148 9.80 5.20 -9.66
C PRO A 148 10.36 4.82 -8.28
N TYR A 149 9.89 3.71 -7.70
CA TYR A 149 10.27 3.25 -6.36
C TYR A 149 11.05 1.93 -6.36
N ASP A 150 11.63 1.56 -7.50
CA ASP A 150 12.43 0.35 -7.70
C ASP A 150 11.83 -0.89 -6.99
N GLN A 151 10.61 -1.24 -7.40
CA GLN A 151 9.92 -2.36 -6.76
C GLN A 151 10.50 -3.72 -7.16
N GLY A 152 11.34 -3.77 -8.20
CA GLY A 152 11.95 -4.99 -8.72
C GLY A 152 11.01 -5.83 -9.60
N GLU A 153 11.60 -6.55 -10.54
CA GLU A 153 10.89 -7.43 -11.47
C GLU A 153 10.23 -8.62 -10.76
N GLU A 154 10.89 -9.20 -9.75
CA GLU A 154 10.35 -10.31 -8.97
C GLU A 154 9.04 -9.94 -8.26
N TYR A 155 8.98 -8.74 -7.66
CA TYR A 155 7.76 -8.25 -7.03
C TYR A 155 6.65 -8.02 -8.05
N ALA A 156 6.97 -7.41 -9.20
CA ALA A 156 6.01 -7.19 -10.27
C ALA A 156 5.44 -8.53 -10.77
N LEU A 157 6.29 -9.53 -11.01
CA LEU A 157 5.89 -10.87 -11.39
C LEU A 157 4.97 -11.51 -10.34
N ALA A 158 5.34 -11.43 -9.07
CA ALA A 158 4.52 -11.97 -7.98
C ALA A 158 3.14 -11.30 -7.91
N ARG A 159 3.03 -10.00 -8.18
CA ARG A 159 1.72 -9.32 -8.24
C ARG A 159 0.91 -9.73 -9.45
N ILE A 160 1.53 -9.88 -10.62
CA ILE A 160 0.87 -10.37 -11.85
C ILE A 160 0.28 -11.77 -11.64
N GLN A 161 0.97 -12.65 -10.91
CA GLN A 161 0.55 -14.03 -10.72
C GLN A 161 -0.51 -14.21 -9.63
N ASN A 162 -0.46 -13.40 -8.56
CA ASN A 162 -1.22 -13.69 -7.34
C ASN A 162 -2.36 -12.70 -7.04
N ALA A 163 -2.46 -11.61 -7.79
CA ALA A 163 -3.49 -10.59 -7.57
C ALA A 163 -4.10 -10.09 -8.89
N PRO A 164 -5.31 -9.50 -8.84
CA PRO A 164 -5.88 -8.84 -10.01
C PRO A 164 -4.94 -7.78 -10.57
N THR A 165 -4.89 -7.72 -11.89
CA THR A 165 -4.21 -6.66 -12.64
C THR A 165 -5.13 -6.18 -13.75
N ALA A 166 -4.96 -4.93 -14.16
CA ALA A 166 -5.67 -4.35 -15.28
C ALA A 166 -4.65 -3.78 -16.27
N ALA A 167 -4.83 -4.09 -17.54
CA ALA A 167 -3.99 -3.65 -18.64
C ALA A 167 -4.84 -3.35 -19.87
N ILE A 168 -4.40 -2.36 -20.63
CA ILE A 168 -4.92 -2.05 -21.96
C ILE A 168 -3.77 -2.17 -22.95
N ARG A 169 -4.04 -2.84 -24.07
CA ARG A 169 -3.14 -2.87 -25.21
C ARG A 169 -3.73 -2.18 -26.42
N VAL A 170 -2.89 -1.41 -27.11
CA VAL A 170 -3.22 -0.77 -28.38
C VAL A 170 -2.27 -1.34 -29.42
N ASP A 171 -2.81 -1.96 -30.47
CA ASP A 171 -2.04 -2.65 -31.51
C ASP A 171 -1.02 -3.67 -30.98
N GLY A 172 -1.37 -4.34 -29.86
CA GLY A 172 -0.52 -5.32 -29.17
C GLY A 172 0.50 -4.74 -28.18
N GLU A 173 0.71 -3.42 -28.19
CA GLU A 173 1.63 -2.71 -27.28
C GLU A 173 0.96 -2.45 -25.92
N LEU A 174 1.69 -2.63 -24.80
CA LEU A 174 1.18 -2.30 -23.45
C LEU A 174 1.02 -0.79 -23.31
N ALA A 175 -0.23 -0.31 -23.26
CA ALA A 175 -0.52 1.12 -23.27
C ALA A 175 -0.70 1.72 -21.87
N SER A 176 -1.46 1.03 -21.01
CA SER A 176 -1.76 1.46 -19.65
C SER A 176 -1.99 0.26 -18.75
N TYR A 177 -1.55 0.32 -17.50
CA TYR A 177 -1.72 -0.78 -16.56
C TYR A 177 -1.75 -0.33 -15.10
N MET A 178 -2.18 -1.24 -14.23
CA MET A 178 -2.18 -1.08 -12.78
C MET A 178 -2.22 -2.45 -12.07
N VAL A 179 -1.72 -2.52 -10.83
CA VAL A 179 -1.69 -3.75 -10.02
C VAL A 179 -2.29 -3.55 -8.62
N VAL A 180 -2.63 -4.65 -7.97
CA VAL A 180 -2.85 -4.71 -6.52
C VAL A 180 -1.54 -5.07 -5.82
N HIS A 181 -1.14 -4.29 -4.82
CA HIS A 181 0.02 -4.55 -3.98
C HIS A 181 -0.24 -5.66 -2.96
N ALA A 182 0.82 -6.23 -2.39
CA ALA A 182 0.74 -7.21 -1.29
C ALA A 182 0.02 -6.71 -0.03
N ASN A 183 -0.02 -5.40 0.19
CA ASN A 183 -0.81 -4.82 1.28
C ASN A 183 -2.28 -4.56 0.89
N GLY A 184 -2.68 -4.92 -0.34
CA GLY A 184 -4.01 -4.74 -0.92
C GLY A 184 -4.33 -3.34 -1.44
N SER A 185 -3.41 -2.38 -1.33
CA SER A 185 -3.59 -1.11 -2.05
C SER A 185 -3.49 -1.31 -3.56
N ILE A 186 -4.24 -0.53 -4.33
CA ILE A 186 -4.05 -0.46 -5.77
C ILE A 186 -2.97 0.56 -6.10
N GLY A 187 -2.03 0.22 -6.98
CA GLY A 187 -0.91 1.09 -7.34
C GLY A 187 -0.14 0.65 -8.58
N MET A 188 1.09 1.17 -8.73
CA MET A 188 1.91 1.07 -9.95
C MET A 188 1.14 1.46 -11.22
N LEU A 189 0.28 2.48 -11.12
CA LEU A 189 -0.43 3.03 -12.26
C LEU A 189 0.58 3.65 -13.22
N HIS A 190 0.61 3.18 -14.46
CA HIS A 190 1.41 3.78 -15.50
C HIS A 190 0.65 3.78 -16.83
N THR A 191 0.87 4.84 -17.61
CA THR A 191 0.44 4.92 -19.01
C THR A 191 1.64 5.39 -19.81
N MET A 192 2.04 4.59 -20.79
CA MET A 192 3.22 4.90 -21.61
C MET A 192 3.01 6.24 -22.31
N ASP A 193 4.10 7.00 -22.47
CA ASP A 193 4.08 8.39 -22.94
C ASP A 193 3.22 8.59 -24.19
N ARG A 194 3.33 7.67 -25.16
CA ARG A 194 2.60 7.69 -26.43
C ARG A 194 1.07 7.61 -26.28
N PHE A 195 0.58 6.99 -25.20
CA PHE A 195 -0.85 6.76 -24.96
C PHE A 195 -1.45 7.67 -23.88
N ARG A 196 -0.69 8.65 -23.38
CA ARG A 196 -1.18 9.62 -22.41
C ARG A 196 -2.22 10.56 -23.01
N GLY A 197 -3.06 11.16 -22.16
CA GLY A 197 -4.12 12.09 -22.57
C GLY A 197 -5.36 11.43 -23.18
N GLN A 198 -5.38 10.09 -23.31
CA GLN A 198 -6.48 9.35 -23.94
C GLN A 198 -7.47 8.73 -22.91
N GLY A 199 -7.32 9.07 -21.62
CA GLY A 199 -8.19 8.56 -20.54
C GLY A 199 -7.92 7.12 -20.10
N LEU A 200 -6.94 6.41 -20.69
CA LEU A 200 -6.67 4.99 -20.40
C LEU A 200 -6.38 4.71 -18.91
N ALA A 201 -5.67 5.61 -18.22
CA ALA A 201 -5.39 5.50 -16.80
C ALA A 201 -6.67 5.37 -15.95
N ARG A 202 -7.71 6.13 -16.29
CA ARG A 202 -9.01 6.08 -15.59
C ARG A 202 -9.72 4.76 -15.81
N VAL A 203 -9.59 4.20 -17.01
CA VAL A 203 -10.17 2.91 -17.38
C VAL A 203 -9.52 1.77 -16.58
N VAL A 204 -8.18 1.72 -16.52
CA VAL A 204 -7.49 0.66 -15.75
C VAL A 204 -7.73 0.79 -14.24
N VAL A 205 -7.80 2.01 -13.70
CA VAL A 205 -8.20 2.24 -12.29
C VAL A 205 -9.61 1.74 -12.03
N SER A 206 -10.57 2.10 -12.89
CA SER A 206 -11.97 1.65 -12.77
C SER A 206 -12.09 0.13 -12.79
N ALA A 207 -11.42 -0.53 -13.75
CA ALA A 207 -11.46 -1.99 -13.87
C ALA A 207 -10.88 -2.70 -12.64
N LEU A 208 -9.78 -2.17 -12.09
CA LEU A 208 -9.15 -2.76 -10.91
C LEU A 208 -9.99 -2.55 -9.64
N VAL A 209 -10.69 -1.42 -9.53
CA VAL A 209 -11.70 -1.20 -8.48
C VAL A 209 -12.84 -2.20 -8.58
N GLU A 210 -13.38 -2.42 -9.78
CA GLU A 210 -14.44 -3.42 -9.99
C GLU A 210 -13.97 -4.82 -9.60
N ALA A 211 -12.74 -5.19 -9.95
CA ALA A 211 -12.13 -6.46 -9.55
C ALA A 211 -12.00 -6.58 -8.02
N GLN A 212 -11.60 -5.52 -7.32
CA GLN A 212 -11.56 -5.52 -5.85
C GLN A 212 -12.98 -5.66 -5.25
N PHE A 213 -13.95 -4.91 -5.75
CA PHE A 213 -15.34 -5.01 -5.26
C PHE A 213 -15.97 -6.38 -5.52
N ALA A 214 -15.67 -7.02 -6.65
CA ALA A 214 -16.12 -8.38 -6.95
C ALA A 214 -15.54 -9.41 -5.97
N ARG A 215 -14.34 -9.15 -5.41
CA ARG A 215 -13.69 -9.96 -4.37
C ARG A 215 -14.17 -9.62 -2.96
N GLY A 216 -15.14 -8.70 -2.81
CA GLY A 216 -15.61 -8.23 -1.50
C GLY A 216 -14.60 -7.35 -0.74
N ARG A 217 -13.65 -6.74 -1.46
CA ARG A 217 -12.56 -5.93 -0.91
C ARG A 217 -12.86 -4.45 -0.96
N GLU A 218 -12.23 -3.68 -0.08
CA GLU A 218 -12.20 -2.22 -0.15
C GLU A 218 -11.12 -1.75 -1.14
N ALA A 219 -11.32 -0.60 -1.78
CA ALA A 219 -10.35 -0.02 -2.70
C ALA A 219 -9.69 1.22 -2.07
N TYR A 220 -8.36 1.18 -1.95
CA TYR A 220 -7.58 2.30 -1.43
C TYR A 220 -6.23 2.38 -2.15
N CYS A 221 -5.62 3.56 -2.15
CA CYS A 221 -4.31 3.78 -2.75
C CYS A 221 -3.50 4.82 -1.98
N TYR A 222 -2.24 4.94 -2.39
CA TYR A 222 -1.31 5.94 -1.92
C TYR A 222 -0.83 6.78 -3.10
N ILE A 223 -0.86 8.10 -2.95
CA ILE A 223 -0.38 9.03 -3.97
C ILE A 223 0.62 9.95 -3.30
N VAL A 224 1.86 9.94 -3.79
CA VAL A 224 2.92 10.82 -3.27
C VAL A 224 2.59 12.27 -3.59
N GLU A 225 2.87 13.16 -2.65
CA GLU A 225 2.64 14.59 -2.82
C GLU A 225 3.29 15.13 -4.10
N GLY A 226 2.56 15.98 -4.83
CA GLY A 226 2.97 16.53 -6.12
C GLY A 226 2.57 15.70 -7.34
N ASN A 227 2.05 14.46 -7.17
CA ASN A 227 1.54 13.66 -8.28
C ASN A 227 0.07 13.99 -8.62
N GLU A 228 -0.18 15.25 -9.01
CA GLU A 228 -1.53 15.75 -9.29
C GLU A 228 -2.23 14.99 -10.42
N ALA A 229 -1.46 14.45 -11.37
CA ALA A 229 -2.02 13.66 -12.47
C ALA A 229 -2.70 12.40 -11.94
N SER A 230 -2.06 11.71 -10.99
CA SER A 230 -2.69 10.55 -10.33
C SER A 230 -3.84 10.99 -9.45
N GLU A 231 -3.69 12.04 -8.64
CA GLU A 231 -4.81 12.54 -7.80
C GLU A 231 -6.07 12.79 -8.65
N ARG A 232 -5.95 13.53 -9.76
CA ARG A 232 -7.07 13.78 -10.69
C ARG A 232 -7.67 12.49 -11.27
N VAL A 233 -6.85 11.50 -11.60
CA VAL A 233 -7.34 10.21 -12.11
C VAL A 233 -8.17 9.50 -11.04
N PHE A 234 -7.65 9.32 -9.83
CA PHE A 234 -8.32 8.60 -8.76
C PHE A 234 -9.59 9.35 -8.29
N GLU A 235 -9.51 10.67 -8.10
CA GLU A 235 -10.67 11.50 -7.72
C GLU A 235 -11.79 11.44 -8.77
N SER A 236 -11.45 11.40 -10.06
CA SER A 236 -12.45 11.28 -11.13
C SER A 236 -13.26 9.98 -11.08
N VAL A 237 -12.70 8.93 -10.46
CA VAL A 237 -13.32 7.61 -10.26
C VAL A 237 -14.05 7.54 -8.90
N GLY A 238 -13.91 8.57 -8.06
CA GLY A 238 -14.64 8.72 -6.79
C GLY A 238 -13.78 8.57 -5.53
N PHE A 239 -12.47 8.32 -5.67
CA PHE A 239 -11.57 8.26 -4.50
C PHE A 239 -11.53 9.62 -3.80
N ARG A 240 -11.35 9.59 -2.48
CA ARG A 240 -11.14 10.79 -1.68
C ARG A 240 -9.90 10.63 -0.82
N ARG A 241 -9.12 11.70 -0.71
CA ARG A 241 -8.02 11.79 0.25
C ARG A 241 -8.61 11.75 1.66
N VAL A 242 -8.21 10.78 2.46
CA VAL A 242 -8.71 10.60 3.84
C VAL A 242 -7.71 11.12 4.87
N MET A 243 -6.41 11.10 4.55
CA MET A 243 -5.37 11.63 5.42
C MET A 243 -4.01 11.69 4.74
N ASP A 244 -3.09 12.40 5.40
CA ASP A 244 -1.68 12.44 5.06
C ASP A 244 -0.88 11.53 5.98
N VAL A 245 0.00 10.76 5.37
CA VAL A 245 0.90 9.83 6.03
C VAL A 245 2.30 10.00 5.46
N TYR A 246 3.29 9.48 6.18
CA TYR A 246 4.69 9.60 5.80
C TYR A 246 5.30 8.23 5.59
N TRP A 247 5.92 8.05 4.42
CA TRP A 247 6.87 6.97 4.19
C TRP A 247 8.25 7.48 4.60
N SER A 248 8.82 6.88 5.65
CA SER A 248 10.01 7.41 6.30
C SER A 248 11.07 6.33 6.45
N ALA A 249 12.31 6.64 6.11
CA ALA A 249 13.48 5.83 6.42
C ALA A 249 14.38 6.62 7.38
N PHE A 250 14.76 5.96 8.47
CA PHE A 250 15.65 6.49 9.50
C PHE A 250 16.92 5.64 9.58
N GLU A 251 18.00 6.24 10.08
CA GLU A 251 19.17 5.49 10.51
C GLU A 251 18.79 4.44 11.57
N ARG A 252 19.27 3.21 11.39
CA ARG A 252 19.05 2.11 12.33
C ARG A 252 20.14 2.12 13.40
N ARG A 253 19.77 1.86 14.66
CA ARG A 253 20.75 1.55 15.70
C ARG A 253 21.25 0.12 15.57
N GLU A 254 22.52 -0.11 15.89
CA GLU A 254 22.95 -1.42 16.35
C GLU A 254 22.27 -1.66 17.71
N ILE A 255 21.47 -2.72 17.80
CA ILE A 255 20.71 -3.12 19.01
C ILE A 255 21.24 -4.47 19.47
#